data_AF-V7D3F4-F1
#
_entry.id   AF-V7D3F4-F1
#
_cell.length_a   1.000
_cell.length_b   1.000
_cell.length_c   1.000
_cell.angle_alpha   90.00
_cell.angle_beta   90.00
_cell.angle_gamma   90.00
#
_symmetry.space_group_name_H-M   'P 1'
#
loop_
_entity.id
_entity.type
_entity.pdbx_description
1 polymer ?
#
loop_
_entity_poly.entity_id
_entity_poly.type
_entity_poly.pdbx_seq_one_letter_code
_entity_poly.pdbx_strand_id
1 'polypeptide(L)'
;MFITYKRAEIMYPALFGDDSQMWRFVELDDHRPWFYVMINRRQKAAAWRTMLLIPTEDEFEQMLVKRAEGTLIEAVQVVLPSRLNGSGNWTMEMLIELVRVYDQDERVMGYDFKTASGHTYSQRDCRHTLAAAKQQIYCSSMRLV
;
A
#
# COMPACT_ATOMS: atom_id res chain seq x y z
N MET A 1 -8.69 5.57 -3.94
CA MET A 1 -7.75 6.72 -3.87
C MET A 1 -8.03 7.55 -2.62
N PHE A 2 -7.05 8.31 -2.12
CA PHE A 2 -7.29 9.28 -1.05
C PHE A 2 -7.72 10.64 -1.62
N ILE A 3 -8.73 11.26 -1.01
CA ILE A 3 -9.20 12.60 -1.34
C ILE A 3 -8.76 13.56 -0.24
N THR A 4 -8.18 14.68 -0.64
CA THR A 4 -7.83 15.81 0.23
C THR A 4 -8.78 16.97 -0.04
N TYR A 5 -9.25 17.64 1.02
CA TYR A 5 -10.15 18.79 0.90
C TYR A 5 -9.45 20.05 1.34
N LYS A 6 -9.38 21.11 0.52
CA LYS A 6 -8.74 22.40 0.89
C LYS A 6 -9.07 22.91 2.31
N ARG A 7 -10.31 22.74 2.78
CA ARG A 7 -10.73 23.10 4.17
C ARG A 7 -10.01 22.32 5.29
N ALA A 8 -9.41 21.20 4.96
CA ALA A 8 -8.64 20.34 5.84
C ALA A 8 -7.14 20.64 5.74
N GLU A 9 -6.69 21.55 4.86
CA GLU A 9 -5.28 21.95 4.80
C GLU A 9 -4.91 22.71 6.08
N ILE A 10 -3.74 22.40 6.62
CA ILE A 10 -3.16 23.09 7.77
C ILE A 10 -1.99 23.92 7.26
N MET A 11 -1.87 25.15 7.76
CA MET A 11 -0.69 25.97 7.50
C MET A 11 0.56 25.23 8.02
N TYR A 12 1.41 24.82 7.09
CA TYR A 12 2.69 24.24 7.40
C TYR A 12 3.73 25.36 7.55
N PRO A 13 4.43 25.49 8.69
CA PRO A 13 5.40 26.56 8.86
C PRO A 13 6.53 26.42 7.83
N ALA A 14 6.81 27.49 7.07
CA ALA A 14 7.83 27.51 6.01
C ALA A 14 9.24 27.09 6.49
N LEU A 15 9.51 27.15 7.80
CA LEU A 15 10.75 26.65 8.40
C LEU A 15 11.00 25.15 8.12
N PHE A 16 9.95 24.38 7.84
CA PHE A 16 10.03 22.94 7.60
C PHE A 16 10.01 22.55 6.11
N GLY A 17 10.16 23.53 5.21
CA GLY A 17 10.23 23.35 3.76
C GLY A 17 8.88 23.47 3.05
N ASP A 18 8.94 23.68 1.74
CA ASP A 18 7.78 23.99 0.89
C ASP A 18 7.33 22.80 0.02
N ASP A 19 8.04 21.66 0.09
CA ASP A 19 7.79 20.48 -0.73
C ASP A 19 6.64 19.60 -0.19
N SER A 20 5.96 20.02 0.87
CA SER A 20 4.94 19.21 1.55
C SER A 20 3.82 20.05 2.12
N GLN A 21 2.60 19.51 2.06
CA GLN A 21 1.40 20.09 2.67
C GLN A 21 0.91 19.20 3.81
N MET A 22 0.34 19.81 4.85
CA MET A 22 -0.28 19.10 5.95
C MET A 22 -1.80 19.09 5.82
N TRP A 23 -2.40 17.94 6.09
CA TRP A 23 -3.85 17.75 6.06
C TRP A 23 -4.35 17.25 7.42
N ARG A 24 -5.45 17.83 7.91
CA ARG A 24 -6.14 17.41 9.14
C ARG A 24 -6.73 16.00 9.01
N PHE A 25 -7.22 15.67 7.83
CA PHE A 25 -7.75 14.37 7.47
C PHE A 25 -7.67 14.18 5.96
N VAL A 26 -7.71 12.91 5.56
CA VAL A 26 -7.90 12.49 4.18
C VAL A 26 -9.09 11.55 4.15
N GLU A 27 -9.85 11.58 3.07
CA GLU A 27 -10.97 10.66 2.85
C GLU A 27 -10.52 9.50 1.96
N LEU A 28 -11.01 8.29 2.26
CA LEU A 28 -10.83 7.13 1.40
C LEU A 28 -12.12 6.94 0.62
N ASP A 29 -12.08 7.24 -0.68
CA ASP A 29 -13.26 7.23 -1.56
C ASP A 29 -13.67 5.82 -2.00
N ASP A 30 -12.68 4.95 -2.20
CA ASP A 30 -12.90 3.58 -2.66
C ASP A 30 -12.71 2.58 -1.51
N HIS A 31 -13.69 1.71 -1.31
CA HIS A 31 -13.72 0.68 -0.26
C HIS A 31 -12.87 -0.55 -0.67
N ARG A 32 -11.61 -0.28 -1.02
CA ARG A 32 -10.57 -1.24 -1.40
C ARG A 32 -9.52 -1.38 -0.29
N PRO A 33 -8.71 -2.46 -0.33
CA PRO A 33 -7.50 -2.53 0.48
C PRO A 33 -6.61 -1.30 0.28
N TRP A 34 -6.07 -0.78 1.37
CA TRP A 34 -5.02 0.23 1.33
C TRP A 34 -3.86 -0.18 2.24
N PHE A 35 -2.69 0.42 2.03
CA PHE A 35 -1.46 -0.02 2.67
C PHE A 35 -0.91 1.06 3.60
N TYR A 36 -0.46 0.63 4.76
CA TYR A 36 0.24 1.43 5.74
C TYR A 36 1.69 0.96 5.77
N VAL A 37 2.57 1.74 5.16
CA VAL A 37 3.95 1.36 4.87
C VAL A 37 4.90 2.13 5.77
N MET A 38 5.64 1.40 6.60
CA MET A 38 6.74 1.95 7.38
C MET A 38 8.00 2.01 6.53
N ILE A 39 8.52 3.22 6.32
CA ILE A 39 9.80 3.42 5.66
C ILE A 39 10.79 4.10 6.59
N ASN A 40 12.04 3.68 6.49
CA ASN A 40 13.18 4.32 7.12
C ASN A 40 13.94 5.09 6.04
N ARG A 41 13.91 6.42 6.15
CA ARG A 41 14.62 7.32 5.26
C ARG A 41 15.98 7.58 5.85
N ARG A 42 17.03 7.22 5.11
CA ARG A 42 18.42 7.52 5.49
C ARG A 42 18.92 8.68 4.65
N GLN A 43 19.33 9.76 5.29
CA GLN A 43 20.00 10.86 4.62
C GLN A 43 21.22 11.31 5.43
N LYS A 44 22.41 11.16 4.83
CA LYS A 44 23.70 11.50 5.43
C LYS A 44 23.87 10.91 6.85
N ALA A 45 23.68 11.74 7.88
CA ALA A 45 23.91 11.41 9.29
C ALA A 45 22.62 11.13 10.09
N ALA A 46 21.45 11.24 9.47
CA ALA A 46 20.16 11.05 10.12
C ALA A 46 19.36 9.92 9.46
N ALA A 47 18.71 9.12 10.30
CA ALA A 47 17.71 8.15 9.91
C ALA A 47 16.43 8.46 10.67
N TRP A 48 15.31 8.55 9.96
CA TRP A 48 14.01 8.73 10.60
C TRP A 48 12.96 7.83 9.94
N ARG A 49 11.97 7.44 10.72
CA ARG A 49 10.85 6.63 10.26
C ARG A 49 9.71 7.54 9.83
N THR A 50 9.13 7.24 8.68
CA THR A 50 7.89 7.87 8.21
C THR A 50 6.92 6.80 7.78
N MET A 51 5.64 7.12 7.82
CA MET A 51 4.57 6.23 7.39
C MET A 51 3.98 6.76 6.09
N LEU A 52 3.87 5.91 5.09
CA LEU A 52 3.15 6.20 3.86
C LEU A 52 1.82 5.47 3.88
N LEU A 53 0.74 6.19 3.53
CA LEU A 53 -0.56 5.61 3.26
C LEU A 53 -0.69 5.50 1.75
N ILE A 54 -0.83 4.27 1.24
CA ILE A 54 -0.91 4.01 -0.20
C ILE A 54 -2.31 3.47 -0.52
N PRO A 55 -3.07 4.11 -1.43
CA PRO A 55 -4.51 3.89 -1.52
C PRO A 55 -4.92 2.64 -2.31
N THR A 56 -4.03 2.08 -3.15
CA THR A 56 -4.35 0.94 -4.03
C THR A 56 -3.12 0.06 -4.22
N GLU A 57 -3.35 -1.15 -4.72
CA GLU A 57 -2.34 -2.17 -4.96
C GLU A 57 -1.36 -1.78 -6.06
N ASP A 58 -1.84 -1.15 -7.13
CA ASP A 58 -1.02 -0.67 -8.24
C ASP A 58 -0.16 0.54 -7.84
N GLU A 59 -0.68 1.46 -7.02
CA GLU A 59 0.11 2.56 -6.45
C GLU A 59 1.20 2.03 -5.51
N PHE A 60 0.92 0.96 -4.76
CA PHE A 60 1.93 0.32 -3.92
C PHE A 60 3.00 -0.37 -4.76
N GLU A 61 2.64 -1.11 -5.81
CA GLU A 61 3.61 -1.66 -6.76
C GLU A 61 4.49 -0.55 -7.36
N GLN A 62 3.88 0.54 -7.85
CA GLN A 62 4.63 1.66 -8.41
C GLN A 62 5.57 2.29 -7.39
N MET A 63 5.16 2.41 -6.12
CA MET A 63 6.01 2.90 -5.04
C MET A 63 7.21 1.99 -4.80
N LEU A 64 7.02 0.66 -4.83
CA LEU A 64 8.12 -0.31 -4.69
C LEU A 64 9.16 -0.18 -5.81
N VAL A 65 8.70 0.08 -7.04
CA VAL A 65 9.55 0.27 -8.23
C VAL A 65 10.26 1.62 -8.21
N LYS A 66 9.55 2.70 -7.87
CA LYS A 66 10.06 4.09 -7.92
C LYS A 66 10.74 4.52 -6.62
N ARG A 67 10.93 3.62 -5.65
CA ARG A 67 11.50 3.98 -4.34
C ARG A 67 12.86 4.67 -4.51
N ALA A 68 13.05 5.75 -3.76
CA ALA A 68 14.33 6.46 -3.75
C ALA A 68 15.42 5.58 -3.14
N GLU A 69 16.63 5.65 -3.70
CA GLU A 69 17.80 4.95 -3.18
C GLU A 69 18.03 5.28 -1.69
N GLY A 70 18.33 4.27 -0.89
CA GLY A 70 18.50 4.41 0.57
C GLY A 70 17.19 4.44 1.39
N THR A 71 16.01 4.33 0.74
CA THR A 71 14.74 4.12 1.44
C THR A 71 14.53 2.64 1.74
N LEU A 72 14.55 2.28 3.03
CA LEU A 72 14.27 0.92 3.48
C LEU A 72 12.79 0.78 3.87
N ILE A 73 12.13 -0.24 3.33
CA ILE A 73 10.80 -0.64 3.80
C ILE A 73 10.99 -1.56 5.00
N GLU A 74 10.53 -1.13 6.17
CA GLU A 74 10.68 -1.89 7.42
C GLU A 74 9.49 -2.83 7.65
N ALA A 75 8.28 -2.37 7.35
CA ALA A 75 7.05 -3.10 7.59
C ALA A 75 5.94 -2.60 6.67
N VAL A 76 5.07 -3.51 6.24
CA VAL A 76 3.87 -3.17 5.48
C VAL A 76 2.68 -3.80 6.19
N GLN A 77 1.65 -2.99 6.44
CA GLN A 77 0.33 -3.47 6.86
C GLN A 77 -0.66 -3.22 5.73
N VAL A 78 -1.60 -4.14 5.56
CA VAL A 78 -2.76 -3.99 4.68
C VAL A 78 -3.99 -3.76 5.54
N VAL A 79 -4.79 -2.78 5.16
CA VAL A 79 -6.07 -2.47 5.79
C VAL A 79 -7.17 -2.96 4.88
N LEU A 80 -7.90 -3.97 5.35
CA LEU A 80 -8.83 -4.77 4.56
C LEU A 80 -10.27 -4.39 4.88
N PRO A 81 -11.12 -4.16 3.87
CA PRO A 81 -12.54 -3.94 4.06
C PRO A 81 -13.25 -5.22 4.54
N SER A 82 -14.37 -5.04 5.22
CA SER A 82 -15.21 -6.14 5.75
C SER A 82 -15.62 -7.16 4.69
N ARG A 83 -15.85 -6.71 3.45
CA ARG A 83 -16.16 -7.57 2.29
C ARG A 83 -15.06 -8.60 2.00
N LEU A 84 -13.80 -8.28 2.26
CA LEU A 84 -12.67 -9.19 2.00
C LEU A 84 -12.31 -10.04 3.22
N ASN A 85 -12.34 -9.44 4.41
CA ASN A 85 -11.91 -10.14 5.62
C ASN A 85 -13.03 -10.96 6.30
N GLY A 86 -14.30 -10.74 5.95
CA GLY A 86 -15.46 -11.45 6.51
C GLY A 86 -15.79 -11.11 7.97
N SER A 87 -15.07 -10.17 8.61
CA SER A 87 -15.20 -9.84 10.04
C SER A 87 -16.34 -8.85 10.35
N GLY A 88 -17.02 -8.33 9.33
CA GLY A 88 -18.05 -7.28 9.48
C GLY A 88 -17.48 -5.87 9.71
N ASN A 89 -16.17 -5.72 9.93
CA ASN A 89 -15.49 -4.44 10.08
C ASN A 89 -14.21 -4.37 9.23
N TRP A 90 -13.58 -3.19 9.19
CA TRP A 90 -12.23 -3.07 8.64
C TRP A 90 -11.21 -3.69 9.60
N THR A 91 -10.20 -4.37 9.05
CA THR A 91 -9.09 -4.94 9.83
C THR A 91 -7.76 -4.44 9.29
N MET A 92 -6.77 -4.27 10.15
CA MET A 92 -5.39 -3.97 9.76
C MET A 92 -4.51 -5.17 10.11
N GLU A 93 -3.81 -5.70 9.13
CA GLU A 93 -2.99 -6.90 9.29
C GLU A 93 -1.60 -6.69 8.69
N MET A 94 -0.58 -7.32 9.28
CA MET A 94 0.76 -7.35 8.69
C MET A 94 0.73 -8.09 7.36
N LEU A 95 1.19 -7.43 6.30
CA LEU A 95 1.31 -8.01 4.96
C LEU A 95 2.59 -8.84 4.89
N ILE A 96 2.44 -10.11 4.52
CA ILE A 96 3.55 -11.03 4.31
C ILE A 96 3.95 -11.07 2.84
N GLU A 97 2.96 -11.07 1.95
CA GLU A 97 3.16 -11.21 0.51
C GLU A 97 2.07 -10.47 -0.27
N LEU A 98 2.47 -9.81 -1.36
CA LEU A 98 1.56 -9.29 -2.38
C LEU A 98 1.90 -9.95 -3.71
N VAL A 99 0.89 -10.49 -4.37
CA VAL A 99 1.03 -11.17 -5.66
C VAL A 99 0.07 -10.55 -6.66
N ARG A 100 0.61 -10.10 -7.79
CA ARG A 100 -0.19 -9.67 -8.94
C ARG A 100 -0.62 -10.89 -9.75
N VAL A 101 -1.87 -10.91 -10.16
CA VAL A 101 -2.50 -12.03 -10.88
C VAL A 101 -2.89 -11.60 -12.29
N TYR A 102 -2.66 -12.48 -13.25
CA TYR A 102 -2.93 -12.23 -14.67
C TYR A 102 -3.89 -13.26 -15.27
N ASP A 103 -4.62 -12.84 -16.31
CA ASP A 103 -5.34 -13.73 -17.20
C ASP A 103 -4.41 -14.29 -18.30
N GLN A 104 -4.99 -15.07 -19.23
CA GLN A 104 -4.25 -15.69 -20.33
C GLN A 104 -3.72 -14.69 -21.37
N ASP A 105 -4.28 -13.47 -21.41
CA ASP A 105 -3.88 -12.39 -22.32
C ASP A 105 -2.92 -11.41 -21.63
N GLU A 106 -2.29 -11.83 -20.52
CA GLU A 106 -1.38 -11.03 -19.68
C GLU A 106 -2.01 -9.75 -19.09
N ARG A 107 -3.35 -9.69 -18.99
CA ARG A 107 -4.03 -8.56 -18.36
C ARG A 107 -4.06 -8.75 -16.85
N VAL A 108 -3.82 -7.66 -16.13
CA VAL A 108 -3.88 -7.66 -14.65
C VAL A 108 -5.34 -7.89 -14.23
N MET A 109 -5.57 -9.02 -13.57
CA MET A 109 -6.88 -9.38 -13.01
C MET A 109 -7.09 -8.81 -11.61
N GLY A 110 -6.00 -8.51 -10.89
CA GLY A 110 -6.01 -8.05 -9.52
C GLY A 110 -4.87 -8.62 -8.70
N TYR A 111 -5.08 -8.69 -7.39
CA TYR A 111 -4.03 -8.99 -6.42
C TYR A 111 -4.47 -10.00 -5.37
N ASP A 112 -3.52 -10.82 -4.94
CA ASP A 112 -3.65 -11.69 -3.77
C ASP A 112 -2.74 -11.18 -2.65
N PHE A 113 -3.23 -11.25 -1.42
CA PHE A 113 -2.54 -10.79 -0.22
C PHE A 113 -2.41 -11.96 0.73
N LYS A 114 -1.20 -12.22 1.23
CA LYS A 114 -0.97 -13.12 2.36
C LYS A 114 -0.65 -12.29 3.59
N THR A 115 -1.31 -12.56 4.72
CA THR A 115 -1.09 -11.79 5.95
C THR A 115 -0.47 -12.65 7.06
N ALA A 116 0.05 -11.99 8.09
CA ALA A 116 0.70 -12.66 9.21
C ALA A 116 -0.27 -13.46 10.09
N SER A 117 -1.57 -13.20 9.97
CA SER A 117 -2.62 -14.01 10.60
C SER A 117 -2.81 -15.37 9.91
N GLY A 118 -2.10 -15.62 8.80
CA GLY A 118 -2.16 -16.85 8.02
C GLY A 118 -3.22 -16.85 6.92
N HIS A 119 -3.99 -15.77 6.79
CA HIS A 119 -5.05 -15.66 5.80
C HIS A 119 -4.52 -15.21 4.44
N THR A 120 -5.22 -15.64 3.39
CA THR A 120 -5.02 -15.15 2.03
C THR A 120 -6.31 -14.50 1.54
N TYR A 121 -6.20 -13.26 1.05
CA TYR A 121 -7.31 -12.50 0.50
C TYR A 121 -7.08 -12.27 -0.99
N SER A 122 -8.15 -12.05 -1.74
CA SER A 122 -8.10 -11.75 -3.18
C SER A 122 -8.97 -10.55 -3.52
N GLN A 123 -8.36 -9.54 -4.14
CA GLN A 123 -9.05 -8.39 -4.71
C GLN A 123 -8.86 -8.44 -6.22
N ARG A 124 -9.86 -8.96 -6.93
CA ARG A 124 -9.82 -9.24 -8.37
C ARG A 124 -11.11 -8.81 -9.04
N ASP A 125 -11.02 -8.49 -10.33
CA ASP A 125 -12.20 -8.28 -11.16
C ASP A 125 -12.78 -9.64 -11.58
N CYS A 126 -13.98 -9.95 -11.09
CA CYS A 126 -14.65 -11.24 -11.27
C CYS A 126 -15.10 -11.55 -12.72
N ARG A 127 -14.75 -10.70 -13.69
CA ARG A 127 -15.31 -10.74 -15.05
C ARG A 127 -14.51 -11.59 -16.04
N HIS A 128 -13.31 -12.05 -15.68
CA HIS A 128 -12.44 -12.75 -16.62
C HIS A 128 -11.89 -14.08 -16.04
N THR A 129 -11.54 -14.95 -17.00
CA THR A 129 -11.18 -16.38 -17.02
C THR A 129 -10.26 -16.89 -15.89
N LEU A 130 -10.11 -18.22 -15.80
CA LEU A 130 -9.14 -18.91 -14.93
C LEU A 130 -7.78 -18.17 -14.90
N ALA A 131 -7.30 -17.85 -13.70
CA ALA A 131 -6.00 -17.21 -13.50
C ALA A 131 -4.89 -18.02 -14.20
N ALA A 132 -4.09 -17.36 -15.03
CA ALA A 132 -3.08 -18.01 -15.86
C ALA A 132 -1.66 -17.86 -15.29
N ALA A 133 -1.34 -16.71 -14.71
CA ALA A 133 -0.02 -16.42 -14.17
C ALA A 133 -0.09 -15.57 -12.89
N LYS A 134 0.98 -15.62 -12.10
CA LYS A 134 1.16 -14.88 -10.86
C LYS A 134 2.58 -14.32 -10.75
N GLN A 135 2.72 -13.10 -10.28
CA GLN A 135 4.01 -12.47 -10.01
C GLN A 135 4.05 -11.92 -8.58
N GLN A 136 5.05 -12.33 -7.80
CA GLN A 136 5.26 -11.77 -6.47
C GLN A 136 5.81 -10.34 -6.59
N ILE A 137 5.06 -9.38 -6.05
CA ILE A 137 5.39 -7.95 -6.07
C ILE A 137 6.08 -7.52 -4.78
N TYR A 138 5.63 -8.08 -3.65
CA TYR A 138 6.20 -7.80 -2.33
C TYR A 138 6.30 -9.09 -1.51
N CYS A 139 7.36 -9.19 -0.71
CA CYS A 139 7.45 -10.17 0.36
C CYS A 139 8.23 -9.61 1.55
N SER A 140 7.70 -9.78 2.75
CA SER A 140 8.27 -9.28 4.00
C SER A 140 9.65 -9.86 4.34
N SER A 141 10.01 -11.02 3.79
CA SER A 141 11.36 -11.60 3.96
C SER A 141 12.39 -11.05 2.97
N MET A 142 11.96 -10.36 1.91
CA MET A 142 12.87 -9.68 1.00
C MET A 142 13.30 -8.37 1.65
N ARG A 143 14.51 -8.33 2.20
CA ARG A 143 15.19 -7.06 2.43
C ARG A 143 15.47 -6.45 1.06
N LEU A 144 14.60 -5.55 0.63
CA LEU A 144 14.80 -4.70 -0.52
C LEU A 144 15.95 -3.75 -0.18
N VAL A 145 17.18 -4.19 -0.45
CA VAL A 145 18.40 -3.37 -0.37
C VAL A 145 18.39 -2.32 -1.47
#